data_AF-A0A1X2GKB8-F1
#
_entry.id   AF-A0A1X2GKB8-F1
#
_cell.length_a   1.000
_cell.length_b   1.000
_cell.length_c   1.000
_cell.angle_alpha   90.00
_cell.angle_beta   90.00
_cell.angle_gamma   90.00
#
_symmetry.space_group_name_H-M   'P 1'
#
loop_
_entity.id
_entity.type
_entity.pdbx_description
1 polymer ?
#
loop_
_entity_poly.entity_id
_entity_poly.type
_entity_poly.pdbx_seq_one_letter_code
_entity_poly.pdbx_strand_id
1 'polypeptide(L)' 'MWSRFFHLTVDAVLISTILASVKRLTGIQPATSKIKNKDVRGFADQYLGVGEYVLDATILYLSHSSYFERRR' A
#
# COMPACT_ATOMS: atom_id res chain seq x y z
N MET A 1 -6.40 1.93 25.45
CA MET A 1 -6.47 0.73 24.59
C MET A 1 -6.69 1.10 23.12
N TRP A 2 -7.50 2.11 22.80
CA TRP A 2 -7.74 2.58 21.42
C TRP A 2 -6.51 3.11 20.67
N SER A 3 -5.57 3.77 21.35
CA SER A 3 -4.37 4.32 20.72
C SER A 3 -3.49 3.26 20.05
N ARG A 4 -3.26 2.12 20.71
CA ARG A 4 -2.43 1.04 20.17
C ARG A 4 -3.04 0.40 18.92
N PHE A 5 -4.36 0.22 18.90
CA PHE A 5 -5.06 -0.31 17.75
C PHE A 5 -4.95 0.64 16.55
N PHE A 6 -5.12 1.94 16.78
CA PHE A 6 -4.96 2.95 15.74
C PHE A 6 -3.55 2.94 15.14
N HIS A 7 -2.49 2.92 15.97
CA HIS A 7 -1.12 2.83 15.49
C HIS A 7 -0.89 1.58 14.65
N LEU A 8 -1.35 0.40 15.10
CA LEU A 8 -1.22 -0.84 14.34
C LEU A 8 -1.91 -0.78 12.97
N THR A 9 -3.10 -0.16 12.90
CA THR A 9 -3.79 0.00 11.62
C THR A 9 -3.06 0.96 10.69
N VAL A 10 -2.53 2.06 11.22
CA VAL A 10 -1.74 3.03 10.45
C VAL A 10 -0.45 2.37 9.96
N ASP A 11 0.28 1.67 10.83
CA ASP A 11 1.52 0.97 10.49
C ASP A 11 1.28 -0.09 9.41
N ALA A 12 0.17 -0.83 9.49
CA ALA A 12 -0.21 -1.79 8.46
C ALA A 12 -0.44 -1.11 7.09
N VAL A 13 -1.18 0.01 7.06
CA VAL A 13 -1.38 0.78 5.81
C VAL A 13 -0.07 1.35 5.27
N LEU A 14 0.82 1.82 6.13
CA LEU A 14 2.13 2.33 5.72
C LEU A 14 2.99 1.22 5.11
N ILE A 15 3.03 0.03 5.74
CA ILE A 15 3.76 -1.12 5.22
C ILE A 15 3.21 -1.53 3.85
N SER A 16 1.88 -1.63 3.68
CA SER A 16 1.31 -1.98 2.39
C SER A 16 1.60 -0.93 1.31
N THR A 17 1.59 0.36 1.66
CA THR A 17 1.92 1.47 0.75
C THR A 17 3.40 1.44 0.33
N ILE A 18 4.31 1.10 1.23
CA ILE A 18 5.74 0.92 0.91
C ILE A 18 5.92 -0.25 -0.06
N LEU A 19 5.27 -1.39 0.20
CA LEU A 19 5.34 -2.57 -0.69
C LEU A 19 4.76 -2.27 -2.08
N ALA A 20 3.66 -1.53 -2.15
CA ALA A 20 3.08 -1.04 -3.40
C ALA A 20 4.06 -0.15 -4.17
N SER A 21 4.79 0.73 -3.45
CA SER A 21 5.81 1.59 -4.06
C SER A 21 6.98 0.79 -4.63
N VAL A 22 7.48 -0.21 -3.89
CA VAL A 22 8.54 -1.13 -4.37
C VAL A 22 8.08 -1.85 -5.65
N LYS A 23 6.85 -2.37 -5.66
CA LYS A 23 6.27 -3.02 -6.84
C LYS A 23 6.20 -2.08 -8.04
N ARG A 24 5.79 -0.83 -7.86
CA ARG A 24 5.68 0.14 -8.96
C ARG A 24 7.04 0.57 -9.52
N LEU A 25 8.06 0.68 -8.67
CA LEU A 25 9.39 1.13 -9.06
C LEU A 25 10.24 0.00 -9.65
N THR A 26 10.07 -1.24 -9.18
CA THR A 26 10.97 -2.37 -9.52
C THR A 26 10.29 -3.55 -10.19
N GLY A 27 8.96 -3.64 -10.13
CA GLY A 27 8.19 -4.82 -10.54
C GLY A 27 8.19 -5.97 -9.53
N ILE A 28 8.94 -5.87 -8.42
CA ILE A 28 9.03 -6.92 -7.40
C ILE A 28 7.85 -6.80 -6.43
N GLN A 29 7.17 -7.91 -6.14
CA GLN A 29 6.04 -7.95 -5.21
C GLN A 29 6.04 -9.22 -4.33
N PRO A 30 5.36 -9.19 -3.17
CA PRO A 30 5.15 -10.40 -2.37
C PRO A 30 4.50 -11.51 -3.19
N ALA A 31 5.03 -12.73 -3.08
CA ALA A 31 4.55 -13.87 -3.85
C ALA A 31 3.27 -14.48 -3.24
N THR A 32 2.15 -13.75 -3.28
CA THR A 32 0.85 -14.20 -2.74
C THR A 32 0.34 -15.47 -3.43
N SER A 33 0.76 -15.72 -4.68
CA SER A 33 0.50 -16.96 -5.42
C SER A 33 1.05 -18.22 -4.72
N LYS A 34 2.07 -18.09 -3.86
CA LYS A 34 2.62 -19.20 -3.07
C LYS A 34 1.76 -19.54 -1.84
N ILE A 35 0.78 -18.71 -1.50
CA ILE A 35 -0.15 -18.98 -0.39
C ILE A 35 -1.17 -20.03 -0.85
N LYS A 36 -1.11 -21.21 -0.22
CA LYS A 36 -1.97 -22.36 -0.54
C LYS A 36 -3.43 -22.14 -0.15
N ASN A 37 -3.66 -21.53 1.02
CA ASN A 37 -5.01 -21.24 1.50
C ASN A 37 -5.59 -20.05 0.71
N LYS A 38 -6.72 -20.28 0.04
CA LYS A 38 -7.37 -19.28 -0.83
C LYS A 38 -7.84 -18.05 -0.06
N ASP A 39 -8.37 -18.23 1.14
CA ASP A 39 -8.90 -17.12 1.95
C ASP A 39 -7.77 -16.25 2.47
N VAL A 40 -6.70 -16.86 3.00
CA VAL A 40 -5.49 -16.14 3.43
C VAL A 40 -4.84 -15.40 2.27
N ARG A 41 -4.82 -16.01 1.08
CA ARG A 41 -4.33 -15.35 -0.13
C ARG A 41 -5.20 -14.14 -0.48
N GLY A 42 -6.52 -14.29 -0.44
CA GLY A 42 -7.46 -13.19 -0.68
C GLY A 42 -7.24 -12.02 0.28
N PHE A 43 -7.08 -12.28 1.57
CA PHE A 43 -6.76 -11.25 2.56
C PHE A 43 -5.42 -10.57 2.30
N ALA A 44 -4.38 -11.34 1.93
CA ALA A 44 -3.07 -10.78 1.59
C ALA A 44 -3.15 -9.89 0.34
N ASP A 45 -3.85 -10.33 -0.70
CA ASP A 45 -4.05 -9.56 -1.92
C ASP A 45 -4.84 -8.28 -1.64
N GLN A 46 -5.92 -8.35 -0.83
CA GLN A 46 -6.68 -7.18 -0.40
C GLN A 46 -5.82 -6.20 0.40
N TYR A 47 -5.04 -6.69 1.37
CA TYR A 47 -4.17 -5.87 2.18
C TYR A 47 -3.11 -5.14 1.35
N LEU A 48 -2.47 -5.81 0.40
CA LEU A 48 -1.53 -5.19 -0.53
C LEU A 48 -2.22 -4.18 -1.45
N GLY A 49 -3.44 -4.49 -1.91
CA GLY A 49 -4.26 -3.58 -2.71
C GLY A 49 -4.63 -2.27 -2.01
N VAL A 50 -4.83 -2.30 -0.68
CA VAL A 50 -5.02 -1.07 0.11
C VAL A 50 -3.81 -0.12 -0.05
N GLY A 51 -2.60 -0.67 -0.05
CA GLY A 51 -1.38 0.12 -0.22
C GLY A 51 -1.28 0.78 -1.59
N GLU A 52 -1.67 0.07 -2.65
CA GLU A 52 -1.73 0.64 -4.01
C GLU A 52 -2.76 1.77 -4.10
N TYR A 53 -3.96 1.57 -3.53
CA TYR A 53 -4.99 2.60 -3.47
C TYR A 53 -4.54 3.85 -2.73
N VAL A 54 -3.93 3.69 -1.54
CA VAL A 54 -3.43 4.82 -0.74
C VAL A 54 -2.31 5.55 -1.47
N LEU A 55 -1.41 4.82 -2.13
CA LEU A 55 -0.35 5.41 -2.93
C LEU A 55 -0.92 6.26 -4.08
N ASP A 56 -1.89 5.73 -4.83
CA ASP A 56 -2.50 6.45 -5.94
C ASP A 56 -3.31 7.66 -5.49
N ALA A 57 -4.08 7.54 -4.40
CA ALA A 57 -4.81 8.65 -3.80
C ALA A 57 -3.84 9.76 -3.36
N THR A 58 -2.70 9.38 -2.77
CA THR A 58 -1.65 10.32 -2.35
C THR A 58 -1.06 11.03 -3.58
N ILE A 59 -0.68 10.30 -4.62
CA ILE A 59 -0.13 10.89 -5.85
C ILE A 59 -1.13 11.84 -6.50
N LEU A 60 -2.41 11.46 -6.55
CA LEU A 60 -3.48 12.31 -7.10
C LEU A 60 -3.60 13.61 -6.30
N TYR A 61 -3.65 13.50 -4.97
CA TYR A 61 -3.72 14.67 -4.09
C TYR A 61 -2.51 15.60 -4.27
N LEU A 62 -1.30 15.04 -4.29
CA LEU A 62 -0.08 15.80 -4.50
C LEU A 62 0.00 16.43 -5.89
N SER A 63 -0.53 15.76 -6.92
CA SER A 63 -0.54 16.28 -8.30
C SER A 63 -1.41 17.52 -8.47
N HIS A 64 -2.39 17.75 -7.58
CA HIS A 64 -3.23 18.96 -7.57
C HIS A 64 -2.71 20.05 -6.63
N SER A 65 -1.66 19.78 -5.86
CA SER A 65 -1.11 20.73 -4.90
C SER A 65 -0.09 21.65 -5.57
N SER A 66 -0.23 22.96 -5.36
CA SER A 66 0.73 23.97 -5.88
C SER A 66 2.12 23.89 -5.24
N TYR A 67 2.27 23.11 -4.16
CA TYR A 67 3.54 22.90 -3.48
C TYR A 67 4.42 21.83 -4.14
N PHE A 68 3.88 21.07 -5.10
CA PHE A 68 4.59 19.96 -5.73
C PHE A 68 4.69 20.17 -7.24
N GLU A 69 5.81 19.77 -7.82
CA GLU A 69 6.06 19.81 -9.27
C GLU A 69 6.33 18.40 -9.81
N ARG A 70 5.89 18.14 -11.04
CA ARG A 70 6.18 16.88 -11.73
C ARG A 70 7.51 17.00 -12.49
N ARG A 71 8.56 16.40 -11.94
CA ARG A 71 9.86 16.22 -12.62
C ARG A 71 9.89 14.82 -13.26
N ARG A 72 10.29 14.73 -14.52
CA ARG A 72 10.46 13.45 -15.24
C ARG A 72 11.92 13.29 -15.64
#